data_AF-A0A497RYH1-F1
#
_entry.id   AF-A0A497RYH1-F1
#
_cell.length_a   1.000
_cell.length_b   1.000
_cell.length_c   1.000
_cell.angle_alpha   90.00
_cell.angle_beta   90.00
_cell.angle_gamma   90.00
#
_symmetry.space_group_name_H-M   'P 1'
#
loop_
_entity.id
_entity.type
_entity.pdbx_description
1 polymer ?
#
loop_
_entity_poly.entity_id
_entity_poly.type
_entity_poly.pdbx_seq_one_letter_code
_entity_poly.pdbx_strand_id
1 'polypeptide(L)'
;MANLTDLQKQVSEYDKRYGWDRDRASHIVLHMSEELGEISRRILRFEGYKIEKFDQRELARELTDLLYLTLKLANKFKIDLDKEWNSMWKRYEKKTSRK
;
A
#
# COMPACT_ATOMS: atom_id res chain seq x y z
N MET A 1 -2.36 -10.72 -16.11
CA MET A 1 -2.41 -10.29 -14.69
C MET A 1 -1.38 -9.19 -14.53
N ALA A 2 -1.74 -8.07 -13.90
CA ALA A 2 -0.78 -6.99 -13.63
C ALA A 2 0.22 -7.46 -12.55
N ASN A 3 1.51 -7.25 -12.79
CA ASN A 3 2.55 -7.43 -11.77
C ASN A 3 2.80 -6.10 -11.02
N LEU A 4 3.69 -6.09 -10.01
CA LEU A 4 3.94 -4.87 -9.24
C LEU A 4 4.58 -3.76 -10.11
N THR A 5 5.35 -4.13 -11.12
CA THR A 5 5.92 -3.19 -12.11
C THR A 5 4.82 -2.47 -12.89
N ASP A 6 3.79 -3.19 -13.34
CA ASP A 6 2.65 -2.61 -14.06
C ASP A 6 1.87 -1.63 -13.17
N LEU A 7 1.66 -2.00 -11.89
CA LEU A 7 0.99 -1.12 -10.92
C LEU A 7 1.83 0.12 -10.59
N GLN A 8 3.15 -0.04 -10.39
CA GLN A 8 4.07 1.09 -10.20
C GLN A 8 4.04 2.04 -11.40
N LYS A 9 4.00 1.51 -12.63
CA LYS A 9 3.88 2.31 -13.85
C LYS A 9 2.55 3.06 -13.91
N GLN A 10 1.43 2.39 -13.62
CA GLN A 10 0.11 3.01 -13.57
C GLN A 10 0.07 4.19 -12.58
N VAL A 11 0.60 4.01 -11.37
CA VAL A 11 0.70 5.07 -10.36
C VAL A 11 1.58 6.22 -10.84
N SER A 12 2.74 5.92 -11.44
CA SER A 12 3.65 6.95 -11.96
C SER A 12 3.01 7.79 -13.08
N GLU A 13 2.28 7.15 -14.00
CA GLU A 13 1.58 7.85 -15.09
C GLU A 13 0.44 8.72 -14.56
N TYR A 14 -0.31 8.22 -13.58
CA TYR A 14 -1.38 8.96 -12.92
C TYR A 14 -0.83 10.18 -12.16
N ASP A 15 0.19 9.99 -11.31
CA ASP A 15 0.82 11.08 -10.56
C ASP A 15 1.37 12.18 -11.49
N LYS A 16 2.05 11.80 -12.57
CA LYS A 16 2.57 12.78 -13.55
C LYS A 16 1.45 13.56 -14.24
N ARG A 17 0.34 12.90 -14.57
CA ARG A 17 -0.82 13.53 -15.22
C ARG A 17 -1.38 14.68 -14.37
N TYR A 18 -1.39 14.52 -13.05
CA TYR A 18 -1.95 15.51 -12.12
C TYR A 18 -0.87 16.35 -11.40
N GLY A 19 0.41 16.17 -11.71
CA GLY A 19 1.53 16.89 -11.10
C GLY A 19 1.85 16.48 -9.66
N TRP A 20 1.37 15.33 -9.23
CA TRP A 20 1.55 14.78 -7.87
C TRP A 20 2.85 14.00 -7.70
N ASP A 21 3.63 13.82 -8.77
CA ASP A 21 4.97 13.24 -8.74
C ASP A 21 5.98 14.09 -7.94
N ARG A 22 5.60 15.34 -7.64
CA ARG A 22 6.38 16.32 -6.88
C ARG A 22 6.17 16.25 -5.37
N ASP A 23 5.22 15.44 -4.89
CA ASP A 23 4.88 15.34 -3.47
C ASP A 23 6.10 14.98 -2.62
N ARG A 24 6.27 15.65 -1.48
CA ARG A 24 7.37 15.37 -0.55
C ARG A 24 7.16 13.99 0.07
N ALA A 25 8.26 13.25 0.29
CA ALA A 25 8.20 11.93 0.92
C ALA A 25 7.53 11.98 2.31
N SER A 26 7.77 13.07 3.07
CA SER A 26 7.11 13.31 4.36
C SER A 26 5.59 13.42 4.26
N HIS A 27 5.05 14.01 3.18
CA HIS A 27 3.61 14.11 2.98
C HIS A 27 3.02 12.76 2.57
N ILE A 28 3.71 12.00 1.72
CA ILE A 28 3.30 10.64 1.36
C ILE A 28 3.20 9.77 2.62
N VAL A 29 4.22 9.79 3.49
CA VAL A 29 4.23 9.02 4.74
C VAL A 29 3.18 9.51 5.74
N LEU A 30 2.91 10.81 5.79
CA LEU A 30 1.82 11.36 6.60
C LEU A 30 0.47 10.77 6.15
N HIS A 31 0.17 10.83 4.85
CA HIS A 31 -1.05 10.23 4.30
C HIS A 31 -1.12 8.72 4.54
N MET A 32 0.01 8.00 4.42
CA MET A 32 0.04 6.57 4.77
C MET A 32 -0.38 6.32 6.22
N SER A 33 0.00 7.20 7.16
CA SER A 33 -0.43 7.08 8.56
C SER A 33 -1.91 7.37 8.74
N GLU A 34 -2.48 8.30 7.96
CA GLU A 34 -3.93 8.57 7.94
C GLU A 34 -4.70 7.34 7.45
N GLU A 35 -4.32 6.76 6.31
CA GLU A 35 -4.95 5.55 5.76
C GLU A 35 -4.84 4.35 6.73
N LEU A 36 -3.67 4.17 7.36
CA LEU A 36 -3.49 3.13 8.38
C LEU A 36 -4.38 3.36 9.61
N GLY A 37 -4.60 4.63 9.98
CA GLY A 37 -5.53 5.00 11.06
C GLY A 37 -6.98 4.67 10.70
N GLU A 38 -7.40 4.91 9.47
CA GLU A 38 -8.73 4.54 8.98
C GLU A 38 -8.91 3.01 8.91
N ILE A 39 -7.93 2.27 8.37
CA ILE A 39 -7.90 0.80 8.43
C ILE A 39 -8.09 0.32 9.86
N SER A 40 -7.29 0.87 10.80
CA SER A 40 -7.37 0.53 12.22
C SER A 40 -8.78 0.78 12.78
N ARG A 41 -9.39 1.91 12.43
CA ARG A 41 -10.76 2.24 12.83
C ARG A 41 -11.78 1.23 12.28
N ARG A 42 -11.64 0.79 11.02
CA ARG A 42 -12.55 -0.22 10.43
C ARG A 42 -12.40 -1.59 11.10
N ILE A 43 -11.18 -2.01 11.40
CA ILE A 43 -10.93 -3.26 12.14
C ILE A 43 -11.55 -3.21 13.53
N LEU A 44 -11.41 -2.11 14.26
CA LEU A 44 -12.06 -1.97 15.58
C LEU A 44 -13.59 -2.04 15.51
N ARG A 45 -14.22 -1.55 14.43
CA ARG A 45 -15.66 -1.76 14.17
C ARG A 45 -15.98 -3.22 13.91
N PHE A 46 -15.18 -3.90 13.09
CA PHE A 46 -15.34 -5.33 12.80
C PHE A 46 -15.24 -6.19 14.07
N GLU A 47 -14.32 -5.85 14.98
CA GLU A 47 -14.12 -6.54 16.25
C GLU A 47 -15.13 -6.15 17.34
N GLY A 48 -16.06 -5.22 17.06
CA GLY A 48 -17.12 -4.83 17.99
C GLY A 48 -16.72 -3.81 19.07
N TYR A 49 -15.53 -3.20 18.96
CA TYR A 49 -15.08 -2.13 19.88
C TYR A 49 -15.73 -0.77 19.60
N LYS A 50 -16.49 -0.64 18.51
CA LYS A 50 -17.23 0.57 18.11
C LYS A 50 -18.68 0.20 17.79
N ILE A 51 -19.59 1.14 18.06
CA ILE A 51 -21.05 0.98 17.86
C ILE A 51 -21.40 0.98 16.36
N GLU A 52 -20.60 1.67 15.55
CA GLU A 52 -20.77 1.76 14.11
C GLU A 52 -20.55 0.40 13.45
N LYS A 53 -21.40 0.04 12.48
CA LYS A 53 -21.28 -1.22 11.75
C LYS A 53 -20.03 -1.23 10.88
N PHE A 54 -19.39 -2.39 10.79
CA PHE A 54 -18.34 -2.65 9.80
C PHE A 54 -18.91 -2.63 8.38
N ASP A 55 -18.19 -1.95 7.48
CA ASP A 55 -18.40 -2.03 6.03
C ASP A 55 -17.09 -2.47 5.36
N GLN A 56 -17.14 -3.63 4.70
CA GLN A 56 -16.01 -4.19 3.95
C GLN A 56 -15.56 -3.28 2.81
N ARG A 57 -16.49 -2.49 2.22
CA ARG A 57 -16.17 -1.58 1.11
C ARG A 57 -15.30 -0.42 1.58
N GLU A 58 -15.55 0.09 2.78
CA GLU A 58 -14.70 1.11 3.39
C GLU A 58 -13.30 0.54 3.65
N LEU A 59 -13.20 -0.65 4.27
CA LEU A 59 -11.89 -1.29 4.50
C LEU A 59 -11.12 -1.53 3.19
N ALA A 60 -11.80 -2.01 2.14
CA ALA A 60 -11.19 -2.26 0.84
C ALA A 60 -10.64 -0.96 0.22
N ARG A 61 -11.35 0.16 0.40
CA ARG A 61 -10.89 1.47 -0.04
C ARG A 61 -9.61 1.88 0.68
N GLU A 62 -9.61 1.91 2.02
CA GLU A 62 -8.43 2.38 2.78
C GLU A 62 -7.19 1.49 2.51
N LEU A 63 -7.40 0.17 2.33
CA LEU A 63 -6.32 -0.75 1.92
C LEU A 63 -5.76 -0.41 0.54
N THR A 64 -6.62 -0.03 -0.39
CA THR A 64 -6.23 0.34 -1.75
C THR A 64 -5.51 1.69 -1.75
N ASP A 65 -5.97 2.65 -0.96
CA ASP A 65 -5.35 3.98 -0.82
C ASP A 65 -3.96 3.85 -0.17
N LEU A 66 -3.81 3.01 0.87
CA LEU A 66 -2.50 2.69 1.44
C LEU A 66 -1.56 1.97 0.44
N LEU A 67 -2.09 1.05 -0.37
CA LEU A 67 -1.31 0.40 -1.42
C LEU A 67 -0.84 1.41 -2.48
N TYR A 68 -1.72 2.31 -2.92
CA TYR A 68 -1.38 3.40 -3.83
C TYR A 68 -0.22 4.24 -3.30
N LEU A 69 -0.30 4.67 -2.04
CA LEU A 69 0.74 5.47 -1.39
C LEU A 69 2.06 4.70 -1.25
N THR A 70 1.99 3.38 -1.01
CA THR A 70 3.17 2.50 -0.96
C THR A 70 3.87 2.44 -2.33
N LEU A 71 3.11 2.21 -3.41
CA LEU A 71 3.64 2.21 -4.78
C LEU A 71 4.22 3.58 -5.15
N LYS A 72 3.53 4.67 -4.79
CA LYS A 72 3.97 6.05 -4.99
C LYS A 72 5.29 6.34 -4.28
N LEU A 73 5.42 5.93 -3.02
CA LEU A 73 6.65 6.09 -2.25
C LEU A 73 7.80 5.32 -2.89
N ALA A 74 7.57 4.07 -3.29
CA ALA A 74 8.57 3.27 -3.99
C ALA A 74 9.04 3.93 -5.30
N ASN A 75 8.10 4.44 -6.10
CA ASN A 75 8.40 5.18 -7.32
C ASN A 75 9.28 6.41 -7.05
N LYS A 76 8.96 7.18 -6.00
CA LYS A 76 9.73 8.37 -5.61
C LYS A 76 11.19 8.06 -5.32
N PHE A 77 11.46 6.91 -4.71
CA PHE A 77 12.82 6.45 -4.38
C PHE A 77 13.41 5.48 -5.41
N LYS A 78 12.75 5.28 -6.56
CA LYS A 78 13.18 4.37 -7.64
C LYS A 78 13.40 2.93 -7.16
N ILE A 79 12.54 2.47 -6.25
CA ILE A 79 12.54 1.10 -5.74
C ILE A 79 11.69 0.24 -6.67
N ASP A 80 12.23 -0.89 -7.10
CA ASP A 80 11.52 -1.92 -7.88
C ASP A 80 10.85 -2.91 -6.92
N LEU A 81 9.55 -2.71 -6.66
CA LEU A 81 8.82 -3.54 -5.71
C LEU A 81 8.57 -4.95 -6.23
N ASP A 82 8.50 -5.16 -7.54
CA ASP A 82 8.35 -6.51 -8.11
C ASP A 82 9.59 -7.36 -7.82
N LYS A 83 10.77 -6.78 -8.04
CA LYS A 83 12.04 -7.41 -7.68
C LYS A 83 12.13 -7.67 -6.17
N GLU A 84 11.80 -6.69 -5.33
CA GLU A 84 11.87 -6.86 -3.87
C GLU A 84 10.87 -7.89 -3.34
N TRP A 85 9.66 -7.94 -3.92
CA TRP A 85 8.65 -8.95 -3.63
C TRP A 85 9.13 -10.37 -3.98
N ASN A 86 9.68 -10.54 -5.18
CA ASN A 86 10.26 -11.83 -5.61
C ASN A 86 11.45 -12.24 -4.73
N SER A 87 12.29 -11.29 -4.33
CA SER A 87 13.41 -11.53 -3.40
C SER A 87 12.92 -11.97 -2.02
N MET A 88 11.85 -11.34 -1.49
CA MET A 88 11.23 -11.71 -0.22
C MET A 88 10.74 -13.16 -0.24
N TRP A 89 10.02 -13.58 -1.27
CA TRP A 89 9.50 -14.95 -1.36
C TRP A 89 10.59 -16.00 -1.38
N LYS A 90 11.67 -15.79 -2.16
CA LYS A 90 12.84 -16.67 -2.15
C LYS A 90 13.47 -16.80 -0.77
N ARG A 91 13.46 -15.73 0.05
CA ARG A 91 13.94 -15.78 1.44
C ARG A 91 13.00 -16.57 2.34
N TYR A 92 11.69 -16.45 2.16
CA TYR A 92 10.68 -17.16 2.94
C TYR A 92 10.70 -18.66 2.67
N GLU A 93 10.77 -19.07 1.40
CA GLU A 93 10.90 -20.48 1.01
C GLU A 93 12.12 -21.13 1.67
N LYS A 94 13.29 -20.47 1.62
CA LYS A 94 14.51 -20.96 2.28
C LYS A 94 14.41 -21.04 3.80
N LYS A 95 13.61 -20.19 4.45
CA LYS A 95 13.40 -20.23 5.91
C LYS A 95 12.47 -21.38 6.28
N THR A 96 11.41 -21.56 5.51
CA THR A 96 10.41 -22.62 5.75
C THR A 96 10.98 -23.99 5.47
N SER A 97 11.82 -24.15 4.44
CA SER A 97 12.48 -25.42 4.09
C SER A 97 13.63 -25.84 5.03
N ARG A 98 13.97 -24.99 6.01
CA ARG A 98 14.97 -25.29 7.07
C ARG A 98 14.30 -25.81 8.35
N LYS A 99 12.97 -25.87 8.39
CA LYS A 99 12.17 -26.54 9.41
C LYS A 99 11.69 -27.87 8.85
#